data_AF-A0A6P0NH42-F1
#
_entry.id   AF-A0A6P0NH42-F1
#
_cell.length_a   1.000
_cell.length_b   1.000
_cell.length_c   1.000
_cell.angle_alpha   90.00
_cell.angle_beta   90.00
_cell.angle_gamma   90.00
#
_symmetry.space_group_name_H-M   'P 1'
#
loop_
_entity.id
_entity.type
_entity.pdbx_description
1 polymer ?
#
loop_
_entity_poly.entity_id
_entity_poly.type
_entity_poly.pdbx_seq_one_letter_code
_entity_poly.pdbx_strand_id
1 'polypeptide(L)'
;MNKTKTITETYEKEKLTFNCETGNYHTFCPISCVAWLYQKIQDSFFLVIGTKTCGYFLQNALGVMIFAEPRYAMAVLEEGDISA
;
A
#
# COMPACT_ATOMS: atom_id res chain seq x y z
N MET A 1 0.59 32.13 48.60
CA MET A 1 -0.33 32.86 47.69
C MET A 1 0.41 33.06 46.37
N ASN A 2 0.49 32.00 45.56
CA ASN A 2 -0.44 31.60 44.50
C ASN A 2 -0.21 32.35 43.18
N LYS A 3 0.45 31.60 42.31
CA LYS A 3 0.09 31.29 40.92
C LYS A 3 0.44 32.30 39.83
N THR A 4 0.92 31.67 38.74
CA THR A 4 0.72 31.99 37.32
C THR A 4 1.59 33.08 36.71
N LYS A 5 2.62 32.63 35.98
CA LYS A 5 2.86 32.97 34.57
C LYS A 5 3.81 31.93 33.98
N THR A 6 3.24 30.81 33.57
CA THR A 6 3.12 30.43 32.15
C THR A 6 4.45 29.92 31.62
N ILE A 7 4.59 28.60 31.72
CA ILE A 7 5.54 27.81 30.94
C ILE A 7 5.12 28.00 29.47
N THR A 8 5.57 29.08 28.83
CA THR A 8 5.55 29.17 27.37
C THR A 8 6.80 28.45 26.91
N GLU A 9 6.72 27.12 26.84
CA GLU A 9 7.60 26.33 25.99
C GLU A 9 7.40 26.83 24.57
N THR A 10 8.29 27.71 24.12
CA THR A 10 8.46 28.07 22.72
C THR A 10 8.99 26.84 22.00
N TYR A 11 8.07 25.96 21.57
CA TYR A 11 8.36 24.98 20.53
C TYR A 11 8.45 25.74 19.20
N GLU A 12 9.62 26.32 18.92
CA GLU A 12 9.95 26.78 17.57
C GLU A 12 9.93 25.55 16.67
N LYS A 13 8.89 25.42 15.84
CA LYS A 13 8.86 24.45 14.75
C LYS A 13 10.02 24.82 13.82
N GLU A 14 11.13 24.09 13.92
CA GLU A 14 12.20 24.15 12.93
C GLU A 14 11.58 24.04 11.54
N LYS A 15 11.93 25.00 10.68
CA LYS A 15 11.37 25.08 9.33
C LYS A 15 11.97 23.94 8.50
N LEU A 16 11.27 22.81 8.46
CA LEU A 16 11.63 21.66 7.64
C LEU A 16 11.70 22.08 6.16
N THR A 17 12.82 21.76 5.52
CA THR A 17 13.00 21.96 4.08
C THR A 17 12.57 20.70 3.35
N PHE A 18 11.61 20.81 2.45
CA PHE A 18 11.11 19.70 1.63
C PHE A 18 11.75 19.77 0.25
N ASN A 19 12.45 18.70 -0.12
CA ASN A 19 12.98 18.54 -1.47
C ASN A 19 12.03 17.63 -2.25
N CYS A 20 11.60 18.06 -3.44
CA CYS A 20 10.83 17.24 -4.36
C CYS A 20 11.74 16.82 -5.49
N GLU A 21 12.03 15.54 -5.56
CA GLU A 21 12.82 14.94 -6.63
C GLU A 21 11.89 14.23 -7.60
N THR A 22 12.08 14.46 -8.90
CA THR A 22 11.44 13.67 -9.96
C THR A 22 12.39 12.54 -10.28
N GLY A 23 12.00 11.27 -10.09
CA GLY A 23 12.99 10.19 -10.17
C GLY A 23 12.47 8.77 -10.33
N ASN A 24 13.45 7.90 -10.59
CA ASN A 24 13.35 6.45 -10.63
C ASN A 24 13.56 5.88 -9.23
N TYR A 25 12.48 5.51 -8.57
CA TYR A 25 12.52 4.82 -7.28
C TYR A 25 11.97 3.42 -7.43
N HIS A 26 12.63 2.44 -6.81
CA HIS A 26 12.11 1.08 -6.76
C HIS A 26 11.19 0.97 -5.54
N THR A 27 9.89 1.00 -5.80
CA THR A 27 8.86 0.83 -4.76
C THR A 27 7.87 -0.24 -5.20
N PHE A 28 7.23 -0.88 -4.22
CA PHE A 28 6.19 -1.83 -4.52
C PHE A 28 4.95 -1.15 -5.09
N CYS A 29 4.30 -1.85 -6.02
CA CYS A 29 2.98 -1.45 -6.47
C CYS A 29 2.01 -1.46 -5.27
N PRO A 30 1.11 -0.46 -5.12
CA PRO A 30 0.17 -0.40 -4.01
C PRO A 30 -0.71 -1.64 -3.85
N ILE A 31 -0.91 -2.43 -4.90
CA ILE A 31 -1.64 -3.71 -4.83
C ILE A 31 -0.99 -4.74 -3.89
N SER A 32 0.29 -4.55 -3.52
CA SER A 32 0.97 -5.35 -2.50
C SER A 32 0.26 -5.35 -1.14
N CYS A 33 -0.55 -4.32 -0.85
CA CYS A 33 -1.31 -4.22 0.39
C CYS A 33 -2.27 -5.39 0.62
N VAL A 34 -2.71 -6.07 -0.45
CA VAL A 34 -3.56 -7.27 -0.38
C VAL A 34 -2.92 -8.32 0.52
N ALA A 35 -1.60 -8.48 0.49
CA ALA A 35 -0.85 -9.44 1.30
C ALA A 35 -1.08 -9.31 2.80
N TRP A 36 -1.15 -8.08 3.29
CA TRP A 36 -1.39 -7.81 4.69
C TRP A 36 -2.89 -7.72 5.00
N LEU A 37 -3.65 -7.05 4.14
CA LEU A 37 -5.07 -6.79 4.36
C LEU A 37 -5.89 -8.07 4.38
N TYR A 38 -5.58 -9.06 3.53
CA TYR A 38 -6.32 -10.32 3.57
C TYR A 38 -6.16 -11.02 4.93
N GLN A 39 -4.97 -10.96 5.55
CA GLN A 39 -4.78 -11.53 6.88
C GLN A 39 -5.52 -10.74 7.96
N LYS A 40 -5.56 -9.41 7.81
CA LYS A 40 -6.15 -8.51 8.81
C LYS A 40 -7.68 -8.55 8.81
N ILE A 41 -8.30 -8.64 7.63
CA ILE A 41 -9.74 -8.61 7.45
C ILE A 41 -10.21 -10.02 7.08
N GLN A 42 -10.68 -10.76 8.08
CA GLN A 42 -11.01 -12.18 7.93
C GLN A 42 -12.13 -12.43 6.91
N ASP A 43 -13.15 -11.57 6.89
CA ASP A 43 -14.31 -11.68 6.02
C ASP A 43 -14.23 -10.71 4.84
N SER A 44 -13.13 -10.81 4.08
CA SER A 44 -12.91 -10.01 2.88
C SER A 44 -12.39 -10.86 1.75
N PHE A 45 -12.68 -10.42 0.52
CA PHE A 45 -12.16 -10.99 -0.70
C PHE A 45 -11.64 -9.89 -1.61
N PHE A 46 -10.43 -10.05 -2.12
CA PHE A 46 -9.79 -9.06 -3.00
C PHE A 46 -9.77 -9.57 -4.44
N LEU A 47 -10.63 -9.02 -5.29
CA LEU A 47 -10.56 -9.26 -6.74
C LEU A 47 -9.71 -8.18 -7.39
N VAL A 48 -8.52 -8.53 -7.88
CA VAL A 48 -7.62 -7.62 -8.59
C VAL A 48 -7.84 -7.76 -10.08
N ILE A 49 -8.33 -6.71 -10.72
CA ILE A 49 -8.51 -6.63 -12.17
C ILE A 49 -7.26 -5.99 -12.75
N GLY A 50 -6.58 -6.68 -13.66
CA GLY A 50 -5.34 -6.17 -14.23
C GLY A 50 -4.73 -7.16 -15.21
N THR A 51 -3.45 -6.98 -15.51
CA THR A 51 -2.75 -7.86 -16.44
C THR A 51 -2.01 -8.99 -15.70
N LYS A 52 -1.44 -9.92 -16.48
CA LYS A 52 -0.56 -10.97 -15.95
C LYS A 52 0.59 -10.42 -15.10
N THR A 53 1.06 -9.20 -15.36
CA THR A 53 2.11 -8.53 -14.59
C THR A 53 1.70 -8.29 -13.13
N CYS A 54 0.45 -7.87 -12.89
CA CYS A 54 -0.07 -7.69 -11.53
C CYS A 54 -0.14 -9.02 -10.78
N GLY A 55 -0.57 -10.08 -11.46
CA GLY A 55 -0.60 -11.43 -10.90
C GLY A 55 0.80 -11.93 -10.54
N TYR A 56 1.76 -11.78 -11.45
CA TYR A 56 3.15 -12.16 -11.20
C TYR A 56 3.75 -11.37 -10.03
N PHE A 57 3.50 -10.06 -9.97
CA PHE A 57 3.93 -9.22 -8.85
C PHE A 57 3.39 -9.74 -7.51
N LEU A 58 2.07 -10.01 -7.42
CA LEU A 58 1.44 -10.51 -6.20
C LEU A 58 1.97 -11.88 -5.79
N GLN A 59 2.19 -12.79 -6.73
CA GLN A 59 2.78 -14.10 -6.44
C GLN A 59 4.16 -13.97 -5.77
N ASN A 60 5.00 -13.07 -6.27
CA ASN A 60 6.32 -12.81 -5.69
C ASN A 60 6.24 -12.07 -4.35
N ALA A 61 5.31 -11.11 -4.21
CA ALA A 61 5.15 -10.32 -2.98
C ALA A 61 4.53 -11.12 -1.83
N LEU A 62 3.62 -12.05 -2.13
CA LEU A 62 2.95 -12.90 -1.15
C LEU A 62 3.82 -14.08 -0.70
N GLY A 63 4.78 -14.51 -1.52
CA GLY A 63 5.67 -15.62 -1.21
C GLY A 63 4.90 -16.90 -0.86
N VAL A 64 5.24 -17.51 0.29
CA VAL A 64 4.64 -18.78 0.77
C VAL A 64 3.14 -18.68 1.06
N MET A 65 2.60 -17.46 1.24
CA MET A 65 1.19 -17.25 1.59
C MET A 65 0.23 -17.59 0.44
N ILE A 66 0.74 -17.79 -0.78
CA ILE A 66 -0.09 -18.22 -1.91
C ILE A 66 -0.65 -19.65 -1.75
N PHE A 67 0.00 -20.49 -0.93
CA PHE A 67 -0.42 -21.87 -0.71
C PHE A 67 -1.47 -22.02 0.40
N ALA A 68 -1.83 -20.93 1.09
CA ALA A 68 -2.74 -20.93 2.22
C ALA A 68 -4.17 -20.49 1.85
N GLU A 69 -4.72 -21.05 0.76
CA GLU A 69 -6.04 -20.70 0.21
C GLU A 69 -6.33 -19.19 0.26
N PRO A 70 -5.56 -18.40 -0.50
CA PRO A 70 -5.55 -16.96 -0.30
C PRO A 70 -6.88 -16.35 -0.76
N ARG A 71 -7.45 -15.46 0.07
CA ARG A 71 -8.72 -14.75 -0.21
C ARG A 71 -8.55 -13.59 -1.20
N TYR A 72 -7.85 -13.85 -2.31
CA TYR A 72 -7.75 -12.94 -3.45
C TYR A 72 -7.77 -13.73 -4.75
N ALA A 73 -8.18 -13.08 -5.82
CA ALA A 73 -8.08 -13.62 -7.18
C ALA A 73 -7.66 -12.53 -8.16
N MET A 74 -7.10 -12.97 -9.29
CA MET A 74 -6.78 -12.12 -10.43
C MET A 74 -7.83 -12.31 -11.51
N ALA A 75 -8.51 -11.22 -11.88
CA ALA A 75 -9.22 -11.12 -13.16
C ALA A 75 -8.23 -10.56 -14.19
N VAL A 76 -7.63 -11.45 -14.97
CA VAL A 76 -6.64 -11.09 -15.97
C VAL A 76 -7.35 -10.58 -17.23
N LEU A 77 -7.05 -9.35 -17.63
CA LEU A 77 -7.54 -8.77 -18.88
C LEU A 77 -6.93 -9.49 -20.09
N GLU A 78 -7.79 -9.84 -21.04
CA GLU A 78 -7.42 -10.38 -22.34
C GLU A 78 -7.54 -9.30 -23.44
N GLU A 79 -7.03 -9.59 -24.64
CA GLU A 79 -7.07 -8.63 -25.75
C GLU A 79 -8.50 -8.22 -26.11
N GLY A 80 -9.45 -9.14 -26.00
CA GLY A 80 -10.87 -8.88 -26.20
C GLY A 80 -11.43 -7.82 -25.25
N ASP A 81 -10.95 -7.78 -24.00
CA ASP A 81 -11.41 -6.83 -22.98
C ASP A 81 -10.90 -5.40 -23.23
N ILE A 82 -9.78 -5.26 -23.95
CA ILE A 82 -9.17 -3.95 -24.26
C ILE A 82 -9.73 -3.38 -25.57
N SER A 83 -10.22 -4.24 -26.45
CA SER A 83 -10.63 -3.91 -27.83
C SER A 83 -12.05 -3.32 -27.98
N ALA A 84 -12.71 -2.96 -26.88
CA ALA A 84 -14.06 -2.37 -26.88
C ALA A 84 -14.11 -0.94 -27.41
#